data_AF-A0A371BHI7-F1
#
_entry.id   AF-A0A371BHI7-F1
#
_cell.length_a   1.000
_cell.length_b   1.000
_cell.length_c   1.000
_cell.angle_alpha   90.00
_cell.angle_beta   90.00
_cell.angle_gamma   90.00
#
_symmetry.space_group_name_H-M   'P 1'
#
loop_
_entity.id
_entity.type
_entity.pdbx_description
1 polymer ?
#
loop_
_entity_poly.entity_id
_entity_poly.type
_entity_poly.pdbx_seq_one_letter_code
_entity_poly.pdbx_strand_id
1 'polypeptide(L)'
;MRKAPGQITGRWRRGLHWAYGWFAGYGHRPLWTLAWMGGVWLLCSLLFLAGAHYNYIGPSTPLLNSPTLAPAIDKACGHAGQPGLQKWTECSEVPAEYSTFQPFVYSLDLVLPLVDLQQDSDWAPIVEDPPGTDLLFGVILRWAMWFEILFGWVASLTLVAVLGRLVDKD
;
A
#
# COMPACT_ATOMS: atom_id res chain seq x y z
N MET A 1 -47.92 18.91 -24.82
CA MET A 1 -46.63 19.36 -24.26
C MET A 1 -45.95 18.16 -23.60
N ARG A 2 -44.89 17.59 -24.21
CA ARG A 2 -44.16 16.42 -23.68
C ARG A 2 -43.04 16.92 -22.75
N LYS A 3 -43.05 16.50 -21.48
CA LYS A 3 -41.93 16.73 -20.55
C LYS A 3 -40.72 15.88 -20.99
N ALA A 4 -39.55 16.49 -21.05
CA ALA A 4 -38.29 15.81 -21.35
C ALA A 4 -37.88 14.86 -20.20
N PRO A 5 -37.39 13.64 -20.49
CA PRO A 5 -36.97 12.69 -19.47
C PRO A 5 -35.55 13.01 -18.95
N GLY A 6 -35.36 12.84 -17.64
CA GLY A 6 -34.04 12.52 -17.09
C GLY A 6 -33.16 13.67 -16.58
N GLN A 7 -33.71 14.62 -15.83
CA GLN A 7 -32.86 15.41 -14.91
C GLN A 7 -32.82 14.73 -13.54
N ILE A 8 -31.92 13.75 -13.38
CA ILE A 8 -31.55 13.25 -12.05
C ILE A 8 -30.62 14.30 -11.41
N THR A 9 -31.23 15.28 -10.73
CA THR A 9 -30.53 16.27 -9.91
C THR A 9 -30.09 15.63 -8.60
N GLY A 10 -29.00 14.87 -8.64
CA GLY A 10 -28.40 14.26 -7.45
C GLY A 10 -27.18 15.04 -6.99
N ARG A 11 -27.18 15.54 -5.75
CA ARG A 11 -26.01 16.11 -5.04
C ARG A 11 -24.76 15.21 -5.15
N TRP A 12 -24.98 13.91 -5.26
CA TRP A 12 -24.01 12.85 -5.56
C TRP A 12 -23.22 13.04 -6.86
N ARG A 13 -23.84 13.54 -7.94
CA ARG A 13 -23.17 13.76 -9.22
C ARG A 13 -22.11 14.84 -9.10
N ARG A 14 -22.37 15.91 -8.34
CA ARG A 14 -21.38 16.98 -8.08
C ARG A 14 -20.18 16.49 -7.27
N GLY A 15 -20.42 15.66 -6.26
CA GLY A 15 -19.34 15.05 -5.47
C GLY A 15 -18.44 14.15 -6.31
N LEU A 16 -19.04 13.26 -7.11
CA LEU A 16 -18.31 12.39 -8.03
C LEU A 16 -17.57 13.19 -9.12
N HIS A 17 -18.17 14.24 -9.69
CA HIS A 17 -17.49 15.11 -10.65
C HIS A 17 -16.35 15.91 -10.00
N TRP A 18 -16.49 16.33 -8.74
CA TRP A 18 -15.44 17.03 -8.00
C TRP A 18 -14.28 16.10 -7.67
N ALA A 19 -14.56 14.89 -7.17
CA ALA A 19 -13.54 13.86 -6.95
C ALA A 19 -12.83 13.49 -8.26
N TYR A 20 -13.58 13.26 -9.35
CA TYR A 20 -13.01 12.98 -10.66
C TYR A 20 -12.18 14.14 -11.21
N GLY A 21 -12.61 15.39 -11.03
CA GLY A 21 -11.84 16.57 -11.41
C GLY A 21 -10.53 16.69 -10.63
N TRP A 22 -10.55 16.34 -9.34
CA TRP A 22 -9.39 16.37 -8.46
C TRP A 22 -8.39 15.24 -8.75
N PHE A 23 -8.87 14.01 -9.02
CA PHE A 23 -8.02 12.85 -9.30
C PHE A 23 -7.58 12.72 -10.77
N ALA A 24 -8.47 13.00 -11.73
CA ALA A 24 -8.25 12.71 -13.15
C ALA A 24 -7.98 13.97 -14.00
N GLY A 25 -8.02 15.18 -13.42
CA GLY A 25 -7.70 16.42 -14.14
C GLY A 25 -8.45 16.57 -15.47
N TYR A 26 -9.76 16.26 -15.47
CA TYR A 26 -10.64 16.31 -16.65
C TYR A 26 -10.07 15.61 -17.91
N GLY A 27 -9.27 14.56 -17.74
CA GLY A 27 -8.75 13.75 -18.86
C GLY A 27 -7.79 14.49 -19.79
N HIS A 28 -7.14 15.58 -19.36
CA HIS A 28 -6.24 16.37 -20.22
C HIS A 28 -4.76 16.38 -19.75
N ARG A 29 -4.42 15.76 -18.62
CA ARG A 29 -3.03 15.83 -18.08
C ARG A 29 -2.58 14.54 -17.36
N PRO A 30 -2.13 13.49 -18.10
CA PRO A 30 -1.64 12.24 -17.50
C PRO A 30 -0.49 12.43 -16.51
N LEU A 31 0.32 13.49 -16.69
CA LEU A 31 1.42 13.83 -15.79
C LEU A 31 0.96 14.17 -14.35
N TRP A 32 -0.27 14.65 -14.17
CA TRP A 32 -0.80 14.92 -12.83
C TRP A 32 -1.13 13.64 -12.06
N THR A 33 -1.65 12.62 -12.74
CA THR A 33 -1.89 11.30 -12.12
C THR A 33 -0.56 10.69 -11.67
N LEU A 34 0.48 10.76 -12.51
CA LEU A 34 1.83 10.32 -12.14
C LEU A 34 2.41 11.13 -10.98
N ALA A 35 2.18 12.45 -10.94
CA ALA A 35 2.62 13.29 -9.82
C ALA A 35 1.93 12.91 -8.50
N TRP A 36 0.62 12.61 -8.53
CA TRP A 36 -0.11 12.10 -7.36
C TRP A 36 0.39 10.72 -6.93
N MET A 37 0.63 9.80 -7.88
CA MET A 37 1.25 8.50 -7.59
C MET A 37 2.61 8.67 -6.92
N GLY A 38 3.48 9.53 -7.48
CA GLY A 38 4.78 9.83 -6.87
C GLY A 38 4.66 10.44 -5.47
N GLY A 39 3.67 11.32 -5.24
CA GLY A 39 3.42 11.90 -3.92
C GLY A 39 2.93 10.88 -2.88
N VAL A 40 1.98 10.02 -3.26
CA VAL A 40 1.48 8.94 -2.39
C VAL A 40 2.59 7.93 -2.10
N TRP A 41 3.31 7.50 -3.13
CA TRP A 41 4.46 6.61 -3.01
C TRP A 41 5.50 7.15 -2.02
N LEU A 42 5.92 8.41 -2.17
CA LEU A 42 6.90 8.99 -1.23
C LEU A 42 6.34 9.08 0.21
N LEU A 43 5.09 9.48 0.38
CA LEU A 43 4.48 9.59 1.71
C LEU A 43 4.38 8.23 2.40
N CYS A 44 3.89 7.20 1.71
CA CYS A 44 3.80 5.84 2.24
C CYS A 44 5.18 5.21 2.46
N SER A 45 6.13 5.43 1.56
CA SER A 45 7.52 4.98 1.72
C SER A 45 8.13 5.48 3.04
N LEU A 46 7.91 6.75 3.40
CA LEU A 46 8.37 7.31 4.66
C LEU A 46 7.66 6.69 5.87
N LEU A 47 6.37 6.38 5.71
CA LEU A 47 5.60 5.72 6.76
C LEU A 47 6.08 4.28 7.01
N PHE A 48 6.36 3.50 5.95
CA PHE A 48 6.93 2.15 6.08
C PHE A 48 8.39 2.17 6.51
N LEU A 49 9.15 3.20 6.18
CA LEU A 49 10.48 3.42 6.74
C LEU A 49 10.41 3.59 8.25
N ALA A 50 9.45 4.38 8.75
CA ALA A 50 9.20 4.49 10.19
C ALA A 50 8.75 3.14 10.78
N GLY A 51 7.89 2.40 10.06
CA GLY A 51 7.51 1.03 10.41
C GLY A 51 8.73 0.12 10.65
N ALA A 52 9.62 0.03 9.67
CA ALA A 52 10.84 -0.78 9.79
C ALA A 52 11.78 -0.28 10.90
N HIS A 53 11.94 1.03 11.03
CA HIS A 53 12.77 1.62 12.09
C HIS A 53 12.28 1.22 13.49
N TYR A 54 10.97 1.16 13.70
CA TYR A 54 10.36 0.79 14.98
C TYR A 54 9.96 -0.71 15.09
N ASN A 55 10.45 -1.56 14.17
CA ASN A 55 10.20 -3.00 14.13
C ASN A 55 8.74 -3.43 13.89
N TYR A 56 7.94 -2.62 13.20
CA TYR A 56 6.53 -2.92 12.88
C TYR A 56 6.33 -3.62 11.54
N ILE A 57 7.41 -4.03 10.86
CA ILE A 57 7.35 -4.76 9.60
C ILE A 57 7.95 -6.14 9.85
N GLY A 58 7.21 -7.18 9.51
CA GLY A 58 7.62 -8.57 9.69
C GLY A 58 7.20 -9.45 8.52
N PRO A 59 7.63 -10.72 8.52
CA PRO A 59 7.31 -11.65 7.45
C PRO A 59 5.82 -11.99 7.42
N SER A 60 5.23 -11.99 6.22
CA SER A 60 3.80 -12.27 6.01
C SER A 60 3.50 -13.77 5.87
N THR A 61 4.52 -14.61 5.66
CA THR A 61 4.34 -16.00 5.24
C THR A 61 3.95 -16.93 6.39
N PRO A 62 3.13 -17.97 6.13
CA PRO A 62 2.73 -18.93 7.17
C PRO A 62 3.86 -19.81 7.70
N LEU A 63 4.97 -19.97 6.97
CA LEU A 63 6.07 -20.85 7.35
C LEU A 63 6.87 -20.30 8.54
N LEU A 64 7.23 -19.02 8.47
CA LEU A 64 7.91 -18.30 9.56
C LEU A 64 7.00 -18.16 10.77
N ASN A 65 5.69 -17.99 10.52
CA ASN A 65 4.66 -17.90 11.55
C ASN A 65 4.10 -19.26 12.00
N SER A 66 4.78 -20.38 11.68
CA SER A 66 4.32 -21.72 12.05
C SER A 66 4.59 -22.01 13.53
N PRO A 67 3.73 -22.79 14.24
CA PRO A 67 3.92 -23.10 15.66
C PRO A 67 5.26 -23.77 16.01
N THR A 68 5.90 -24.39 15.02
CA THR A 68 7.18 -25.08 15.18
C THR A 68 8.40 -24.17 15.04
N LEU A 69 8.34 -23.16 14.15
CA LEU A 69 9.48 -22.28 13.84
C LEU A 69 9.35 -20.93 14.54
N ALA A 70 8.13 -20.39 14.66
CA ALA A 70 7.88 -19.07 15.23
C ALA A 70 8.56 -18.89 16.60
N PRO A 71 8.43 -19.79 17.60
CA PRO A 71 9.05 -19.55 18.92
C PRO A 71 10.57 -19.43 18.91
N ALA A 72 11.25 -20.10 17.98
CA ALA A 72 12.71 -20.03 17.86
C ALA A 72 13.14 -18.75 17.15
N ILE A 73 12.45 -18.38 16.08
CA ILE A 73 12.76 -17.21 15.25
C ILE A 73 12.33 -15.93 15.98
N ASP A 74 11.16 -15.90 16.60
CA ASP A 74 10.63 -14.81 17.43
C ASP A 74 11.51 -14.47 18.64
N LYS A 75 12.33 -15.42 19.09
CA LYS A 75 13.31 -15.20 20.15
C LYS A 75 14.56 -14.49 19.63
N ALA A 76 14.89 -14.68 18.35
CA ALA A 76 16.03 -14.07 17.68
C ALA A 76 15.66 -12.72 17.04
N CYS A 77 14.54 -12.68 16.32
CA CYS A 77 13.94 -11.52 15.69
C CYS A 77 12.82 -10.99 16.61
N GLY A 78 12.93 -9.75 17.07
CA GLY A 78 12.00 -9.18 18.04
C GLY A 78 10.60 -8.94 17.51
N HIS A 79 9.62 -8.84 18.40
CA HIS A 79 8.25 -8.47 18.03
C HIS A 79 8.08 -6.96 17.90
N ALA A 80 7.01 -6.56 17.20
CA ALA A 80 6.72 -5.16 16.95
C ALA A 80 6.53 -4.35 18.22
N GLY A 81 7.19 -3.19 18.26
CA GLY A 81 7.14 -2.28 19.40
C GLY A 81 7.96 -2.69 20.63
N GLN A 82 8.66 -3.83 20.63
CA GLN A 82 9.54 -4.22 21.74
C GLN A 82 10.94 -3.58 21.62
N PRO A 83 11.35 -2.71 22.56
CA PRO A 83 12.68 -2.11 22.52
C PRO A 83 13.77 -3.13 22.89
N GLY A 84 14.86 -3.20 22.11
CA GLY A 84 16.08 -3.92 22.46
C GLY A 84 16.30 -5.30 21.80
N LEU A 85 15.39 -5.74 20.92
CA LEU A 85 15.58 -6.95 20.09
C LEU A 85 15.95 -6.58 18.66
N GLN A 86 16.53 -7.53 17.91
CA GLN A 86 16.84 -7.33 16.49
C GLN A 86 15.55 -7.14 15.68
N LYS A 87 15.59 -6.25 14.69
CA LYS A 87 14.43 -6.02 13.83
C LYS A 87 14.28 -7.17 12.85
N TRP A 88 13.05 -7.53 12.50
CA TRP A 88 12.78 -8.54 11.47
C TRP A 88 13.47 -8.24 10.14
N THR A 89 13.49 -6.97 9.73
CA THR A 89 14.10 -6.51 8.47
C THR A 89 15.63 -6.63 8.44
N GLU A 90 16.26 -6.87 9.58
CA GLU A 90 17.73 -6.97 9.74
C GLU A 90 18.12 -8.33 10.37
N CYS A 91 17.17 -9.24 10.57
CA CYS A 91 17.37 -10.48 11.32
C CYS A 91 18.04 -11.56 10.46
N SER A 92 19.12 -12.16 10.96
CA SER A 92 19.88 -13.20 10.24
C SER A 92 19.17 -14.55 10.18
N GLU A 93 18.15 -14.77 11.02
CA GLU A 93 17.37 -16.02 11.04
C GLU A 93 16.29 -16.06 9.93
N VAL A 94 16.05 -14.94 9.24
CA VAL A 94 15.16 -14.93 8.08
C VAL A 94 15.89 -15.62 6.91
N PRO A 95 15.28 -16.64 6.26
CA PRO A 95 15.92 -17.34 5.15
C PRO A 95 16.31 -16.41 4.01
N ALA A 96 17.44 -16.69 3.35
CA ALA A 96 18.01 -15.84 2.31
C ALA A 96 17.15 -15.76 1.03
N GLU A 97 16.17 -16.66 0.88
CA GLU A 97 15.20 -16.65 -0.20
C GLU A 97 14.19 -15.50 -0.09
N TYR A 98 14.02 -14.92 1.11
CA TYR A 98 13.18 -13.74 1.31
C TYR A 98 13.87 -12.49 0.80
N SER A 99 13.11 -11.62 0.15
CA SER A 99 13.58 -10.32 -0.27
C SER A 99 14.01 -9.49 0.96
N THR A 100 15.11 -8.75 0.86
CA THR A 100 15.45 -7.77 1.90
C THR A 100 14.42 -6.64 1.87
N PHE A 101 13.86 -6.28 3.04
CA PHE A 101 12.88 -5.21 3.10
C PHE A 101 13.48 -3.88 2.64
N GLN A 102 12.83 -3.23 1.68
CA GLN A 102 13.19 -1.91 1.18
C GLN A 102 11.94 -1.03 1.15
N PRO A 103 11.79 -0.03 2.04
CA PRO A 103 10.54 0.73 2.19
C PRO A 103 10.01 1.37 0.91
N PHE A 104 10.91 1.92 0.09
CA PHE A 104 10.58 2.55 -1.18
C PHE A 104 10.13 1.55 -2.24
N VAL A 105 10.73 0.35 -2.26
CA VAL A 105 10.38 -0.71 -3.19
C VAL A 105 9.07 -1.37 -2.75
N TYR A 106 8.87 -1.57 -1.45
CA TYR A 106 7.62 -2.06 -0.87
C TYR A 106 6.43 -1.14 -1.21
N SER A 107 6.55 0.16 -0.96
CA SER A 107 5.51 1.14 -1.37
C SER A 107 5.31 1.16 -2.89
N LEU A 108 6.38 1.00 -3.68
CA LEU A 108 6.28 0.91 -5.13
C LEU A 108 5.50 -0.33 -5.58
N ASP A 109 5.74 -1.48 -4.95
CA ASP A 109 5.05 -2.75 -5.18
C ASP A 109 3.54 -2.60 -4.91
N LEU A 110 3.18 -1.96 -3.79
CA LEU A 110 1.78 -1.70 -3.44
C LEU A 110 1.06 -0.76 -4.40
N VAL A 111 1.72 0.31 -4.85
CA VAL A 111 1.09 1.33 -5.72
C VAL A 111 1.04 0.93 -7.19
N LEU A 112 1.88 -0.03 -7.62
CA LEU A 112 1.96 -0.52 -9.00
C LEU A 112 1.40 -1.95 -9.12
N PRO A 113 0.07 -2.13 -9.26
CA PRO A 113 -0.57 -3.45 -9.26
C PRO A 113 -0.20 -4.38 -10.44
N LEU A 114 0.63 -3.92 -11.36
CA LEU A 114 1.03 -4.66 -12.57
C LEU A 114 2.39 -5.35 -12.44
N VAL A 115 3.16 -5.01 -11.41
CA VAL A 115 4.50 -5.56 -11.19
C VAL A 115 4.48 -6.27 -9.84
N ASP A 116 5.21 -7.38 -9.76
CA ASP A 116 5.46 -8.11 -8.53
C ASP A 116 6.96 -7.98 -8.22
N LEU A 117 7.29 -7.19 -7.21
CA LEU A 117 8.65 -6.98 -6.72
C LEU A 117 8.95 -7.88 -5.51
N GLN A 118 8.05 -8.80 -5.18
CA GLN A 118 8.12 -9.75 -4.07
C GLN A 118 8.08 -9.10 -2.68
N GLN A 119 8.03 -7.77 -2.56
CA GLN A 119 8.10 -7.07 -1.28
C GLN A 119 6.81 -7.22 -0.48
N ASP A 120 5.65 -7.07 -1.13
CA ASP A 120 4.34 -7.19 -0.48
C ASP A 120 3.98 -8.65 -0.12
N SER A 121 4.58 -9.60 -0.84
CA SER A 121 4.42 -11.04 -0.64
C SER A 121 5.26 -11.57 0.51
N ASP A 122 6.41 -10.94 0.79
CA ASP A 122 7.31 -11.36 1.87
C ASP A 122 7.08 -10.58 3.17
N TRP A 123 6.65 -9.31 3.09
CA TRP A 123 6.61 -8.40 4.23
C TRP A 123 5.21 -7.82 4.47
N ALA A 124 4.84 -7.63 5.74
CA ALA A 124 3.59 -6.99 6.11
C ALA A 124 3.72 -6.22 7.44
N PRO A 125 2.85 -5.22 7.68
CA PRO A 125 2.76 -4.59 9.00
C PRO A 125 2.30 -5.58 10.06
N ILE A 126 3.05 -5.65 11.16
CA ILE A 126 2.69 -6.37 12.38
C ILE A 126 1.68 -5.51 13.15
N VAL A 127 0.49 -6.06 13.39
CA VAL A 127 -0.66 -5.34 13.97
C VAL A 127 -0.95 -5.70 15.41
N GLU A 128 -0.40 -6.81 15.90
CA GLU A 128 -0.65 -7.36 17.22
C GLU A 128 0.69 -7.80 17.84
N ASP A 129 0.80 -7.71 19.16
CA ASP A 129 1.92 -8.30 19.91
C ASP A 129 1.62 -9.76 20.33
N PRO A 130 2.59 -10.54 20.85
CA PRO A 130 2.36 -11.94 21.22
C PRO A 130 1.24 -12.17 22.27
N PRO A 131 1.06 -11.28 23.26
CA PRO A 131 -0.14 -11.27 24.11
C PRO A 131 -1.47 -11.07 23.37
N GLY A 132 -1.47 -10.69 22.10
CA GLY A 132 -2.66 -10.45 21.28
C GLY A 132 -3.26 -9.06 21.45
N THR A 133 -2.47 -8.08 21.89
CA THR A 133 -2.90 -6.69 22.01
C THR A 133 -2.61 -5.91 20.73
N ASP A 134 -3.61 -5.17 20.27
CA ASP A 134 -3.50 -4.37 19.06
C ASP A 134 -2.44 -3.27 19.21
N LEU A 135 -1.52 -3.26 18.27
CA LEU A 135 -0.49 -2.25 18.13
C LEU A 135 -1.00 -1.13 17.22
N LEU A 136 -1.42 -0.01 17.82
CA LEU A 136 -2.04 1.11 17.09
C LEU A 136 -1.24 1.56 15.87
N PHE A 137 0.09 1.70 16.00
CA PHE A 137 0.92 2.10 14.87
C PHE A 137 0.97 1.04 13.76
N GLY A 138 1.02 -0.24 14.13
CA GLY A 138 0.89 -1.36 13.20
C GLY A 138 -0.43 -1.35 12.44
N VAL A 139 -1.53 -1.08 13.14
CA VAL A 139 -2.87 -0.92 12.53
C VAL A 139 -2.89 0.27 11.55
N ILE A 140 -2.28 1.40 11.90
CA ILE A 140 -2.15 2.55 10.99
C ILE A 140 -1.37 2.17 9.72
N LEU A 141 -0.25 1.46 9.86
CA LEU A 141 0.53 0.96 8.73
C LEU A 141 -0.27 0.01 7.85
N ARG A 142 -1.09 -0.86 8.45
CA ARG A 142 -1.97 -1.77 7.71
C ARG A 142 -3.01 -1.02 6.90
N TRP A 143 -3.63 0.01 7.47
CA TRP A 143 -4.56 0.86 6.74
C TRP A 143 -3.88 1.67 5.63
N ALA A 144 -2.66 2.15 5.84
CA ALA A 144 -1.87 2.83 4.81
C ALA A 144 -1.56 1.89 3.64
N MET A 145 -1.17 0.64 3.93
CA MET A 145 -0.95 -0.41 2.92
C MET A 145 -2.20 -0.65 2.08
N TRP A 146 -3.37 -0.87 2.71
CA TRP A 146 -4.62 -1.05 1.97
C TRP A 146 -5.04 0.18 1.17
N PHE A 147 -4.85 1.37 1.73
CA PHE A 147 -5.09 2.62 1.02
C PHE A 147 -4.23 2.71 -0.25
N GLU A 148 -2.93 2.41 -0.14
CA GLU A 148 -2.00 2.49 -1.27
C GLU A 148 -2.30 1.48 -2.36
N ILE A 149 -2.63 0.23 -1.98
CA ILE A 149 -3.12 -0.79 -2.92
C ILE A 149 -4.32 -0.21 -3.69
N LEU A 150 -5.41 0.15 -2.99
CA LEU A 150 -6.64 0.66 -3.61
C LEU A 150 -6.39 1.90 -4.47
N PHE A 151 -5.52 2.80 -4.01
CA PHE A 151 -5.11 3.97 -4.75
C PHE A 151 -4.37 3.57 -6.05
N GLY A 152 -3.45 2.62 -5.98
CA GLY A 152 -2.72 2.07 -7.12
C GLY A 152 -3.63 1.48 -8.19
N TRP A 153 -4.67 0.73 -7.78
CA TRP A 153 -5.72 0.24 -8.69
C TRP A 153 -6.43 1.38 -9.41
N VAL A 154 -6.92 2.37 -8.67
CA VAL A 154 -7.64 3.52 -9.25
C VAL A 154 -6.76 4.37 -10.16
N ALA A 155 -5.52 4.63 -9.74
CA ALA A 155 -4.56 5.41 -10.50
C ALA A 155 -4.16 4.71 -11.80
N SER A 156 -3.91 3.40 -11.75
CA SER A 156 -3.56 2.58 -12.93
C SER A 156 -4.71 2.55 -13.94
N LEU A 157 -5.95 2.32 -13.49
CA LEU A 157 -7.13 2.35 -14.37
C LEU A 157 -7.35 3.74 -14.98
N THR A 158 -7.13 4.80 -14.20
CA THR A 158 -7.24 6.19 -14.68
C THR A 158 -6.17 6.48 -15.74
N LEU A 159 -4.93 6.04 -15.51
CA LEU A 159 -3.82 6.22 -16.44
C LEU A 159 -4.11 5.51 -17.78
N VAL A 160 -4.54 4.26 -17.74
CA VAL A 160 -4.95 3.51 -18.94
C VAL A 160 -6.09 4.21 -19.67
N ALA A 161 -7.11 4.71 -18.95
CA ALA A 161 -8.22 5.42 -19.57
C ALA A 161 -7.81 6.74 -20.26
N VAL A 162 -6.85 7.46 -19.67
CA VAL A 162 -6.32 8.71 -20.26
C VAL A 162 -5.41 8.42 -21.45
N LEU A 163 -4.53 7.42 -21.36
CA LEU A 163 -3.62 7.02 -22.43
C LEU A 163 -4.37 6.39 -23.61
N GLY A 164 -5.41 5.59 -23.37
CA GLY A 164 -6.24 5.02 -24.45
C GLY A 164 -6.94 6.09 -25.29
N ARG A 165 -7.46 7.15 -24.65
CA ARG A 165 -8.07 8.28 -25.37
C ARG A 165 -7.10 9.13 -26.16
N LEU A 166 -5.81 9.11 -25.81
CA LEU A 166 -4.76 9.75 -26.61
C LEU A 166 -4.54 9.00 -27.93
N VAL A 167 -4.89 7.72 -28.01
CA VAL A 167 -4.76 6.89 -29.22
C VAL A 167 -5.94 7.07 -30.17
N ASP A 168 -7.15 7.32 -29.67
CA ASP A 168 -8.37 7.49 -30.50
C ASP A 168 -8.47 8.87 -31.20
N LYS A 169 -7.36 9.58 -31.37
CA LYS A 169 -7.30 10.90 -31.99
C LYS A 169 -6.61 10.86 -33.35
N ASP A 170 -7.07 9.98 -34.24
CA ASP A 170 -6.88 10.04 -35.69
C ASP A 170 -8.05 9.38 -36.43
#